data_AF-A0A973SCS0-F1
#
_entry.id   AF-A0A973SCS0-F1
#
_cell.length_a   1.000
_cell.length_b   1.000
_cell.length_c   1.000
_cell.angle_alpha   90.00
_cell.angle_beta   90.00
_cell.angle_gamma   90.00
#
_symmetry.space_group_name_H-M   'P 1'
#
loop_
_entity.id
_entity.type
_entity.pdbx_description
1 polymer ?
#
loop_
_entity_poly.entity_id
_entity_poly.type
_entity_poly.pdbx_seq_one_letter_code
_entity_poly.pdbx_strand_id
1 'polypeptide(L)'
;MGYGRVSTRGQNLDRQIRALTKCGCAKIFTDKLSGKNTDRPELIECLKYLREGDTLVVPSLDRLARSLQDLITITVDLRKRGIGFKSLHENLDTTTSGGRLVFHVFAALAEFIRELIIENTREGVAAAKARGQRLGRPKAMTEEQVSHAVALLSQPKASAKAIAELLGVSRSTLYAYVPELAAIRAAAAKQTAAEVPAQRPALTREPEAWWQLAEFTLNHSATYGWQLTHQLYPANPGHPIPVENYPAGNSRLRRNIVAAQAAAAAAIEDLTGHRVQDWEEEEDAAGEPYWEAFLDGPLHELARRGGH
;
A
#
# COMPACT_ATOMS: atom_id res chain seq x y z
N MET A 1 23.24 7.97 -24.17
CA MET A 1 24.11 7.38 -23.13
C MET A 1 24.76 6.10 -23.65
N GLY A 2 25.94 5.73 -23.16
CA GLY A 2 26.62 4.48 -23.49
C GLY A 2 26.57 3.47 -22.34
N TYR A 3 26.54 2.18 -22.66
CA TYR A 3 26.74 1.11 -21.67
C TYR A 3 27.69 0.04 -22.23
N GLY A 4 28.69 -0.34 -21.45
CA GLY A 4 29.66 -1.40 -21.77
C GLY A 4 29.75 -2.47 -20.67
N ARG A 5 30.26 -3.65 -21.03
CA ARG A 5 30.45 -4.76 -20.09
C ARG A 5 31.72 -5.54 -20.43
N VAL A 6 32.54 -5.83 -19.43
CA VAL A 6 33.82 -6.54 -19.64
C VAL A 6 34.00 -7.73 -18.72
N SER A 7 34.60 -8.81 -19.25
CA SER A 7 35.29 -9.80 -18.42
C SER A 7 36.57 -9.19 -17.84
N THR A 8 37.12 -9.83 -16.82
CA THR A 8 38.18 -9.32 -15.92
C THR A 8 39.55 -9.03 -16.56
N ARG A 9 39.67 -9.01 -17.90
CA ARG A 9 40.88 -8.68 -18.66
C ARG A 9 40.83 -7.22 -19.15
N GLY A 10 41.67 -6.37 -18.56
CA GLY A 10 41.62 -4.90 -18.72
C GLY A 10 41.62 -4.37 -20.16
N GLN A 11 42.35 -5.01 -21.09
CA GLN A 11 42.48 -4.55 -22.49
C GLN A 11 41.14 -4.41 -23.25
N ASN A 12 40.08 -5.11 -22.82
CA ASN A 12 38.76 -5.02 -23.48
C ASN A 12 37.94 -3.79 -23.05
N LEU A 13 38.22 -3.17 -21.90
CA LEU A 13 37.42 -2.07 -21.38
C LEU A 13 37.68 -0.78 -22.15
N ASP A 14 38.94 -0.40 -22.29
CA ASP A 14 39.31 0.84 -22.98
C ASP A 14 38.89 0.81 -24.45
N ARG A 15 38.87 -0.38 -25.09
CA ARG A 15 38.35 -0.54 -26.46
C ARG A 15 36.85 -0.23 -26.54
N GLN A 16 36.05 -0.72 -25.59
CA GLN A 16 34.61 -0.44 -25.53
C GLN A 16 34.35 1.04 -25.21
N ILE A 17 35.04 1.60 -24.22
CA ILE A 17 34.91 3.01 -23.84
C ILE A 17 35.29 3.92 -25.03
N ARG A 18 36.41 3.66 -25.72
CA ARG A 18 36.79 4.43 -26.92
C ARG A 18 35.73 4.33 -28.03
N ALA A 19 35.14 3.16 -28.27
CA ALA A 19 34.08 3.00 -29.27
C ALA A 19 32.81 3.80 -28.92
N LEU A 20 32.36 3.75 -27.67
CA LEU A 20 31.20 4.50 -27.18
C LEU A 20 31.46 6.02 -27.19
N THR A 21 32.67 6.45 -26.77
CA THR A 21 33.09 7.86 -26.79
C THR A 21 33.13 8.39 -28.22
N LYS A 22 33.69 7.63 -29.17
CA LYS A 22 33.71 7.99 -30.60
C LYS A 22 32.29 8.12 -31.20
N CYS A 23 31.30 7.44 -30.61
CA CYS A 23 29.90 7.53 -31.01
C CYS A 23 29.15 8.70 -30.33
N GLY A 24 29.83 9.57 -29.58
CA GLY A 24 29.22 10.75 -28.95
C GLY A 24 28.47 10.46 -27.63
N CYS A 25 28.78 9.35 -26.94
CA CYS A 25 28.12 9.04 -25.67
C CYS A 25 28.54 10.01 -24.55
N ALA A 26 27.66 10.96 -24.19
CA ALA A 26 27.91 11.96 -23.14
C ALA A 26 28.22 11.36 -21.75
N LYS A 27 27.59 10.24 -21.38
CA LYS A 27 27.88 9.46 -20.18
C LYS A 27 27.95 7.98 -20.55
N ILE A 28 28.92 7.27 -19.98
CA ILE A 28 29.16 5.83 -20.21
C ILE A 28 29.12 5.09 -18.87
N PHE A 29 28.30 4.05 -18.79
CA PHE A 29 28.18 3.15 -17.65
C PHE A 29 28.92 1.83 -17.96
N THR A 30 29.62 1.22 -16.99
CA THR A 30 30.47 0.03 -17.27
C THR A 30 30.44 -1.04 -16.19
N ASP A 31 29.81 -2.17 -16.47
CA ASP A 31 29.84 -3.34 -15.59
C ASP A 31 31.09 -4.23 -15.79
N LYS A 32 31.60 -4.79 -14.69
CA LYS A 32 32.72 -5.74 -14.68
C LYS A 32 32.23 -7.14 -14.26
N LEU A 33 32.38 -8.14 -15.14
CA LEU A 33 32.25 -9.55 -14.77
C LEU A 33 33.39 -9.95 -13.83
N SER A 34 33.10 -9.86 -12.53
CA SER A 34 33.76 -10.66 -11.51
C SER A 34 33.17 -12.07 -11.55
N GLY A 35 34.01 -13.12 -11.44
CA GLY A 35 33.60 -14.52 -11.55
C GLY A 35 32.60 -15.03 -10.50
N LYS A 36 32.16 -14.18 -9.58
CA LYS A 36 31.08 -14.43 -8.61
C LYS A 36 29.91 -13.46 -8.68
N ASN A 37 30.04 -12.31 -9.37
CA ASN A 37 29.01 -11.28 -9.35
C ASN A 37 28.33 -11.19 -10.72
N THR A 38 27.11 -11.71 -10.79
CA THR A 38 26.29 -11.76 -12.02
C THR A 38 25.47 -10.49 -12.21
N ASP A 39 25.31 -9.69 -11.15
CA ASP A 39 24.47 -8.50 -11.17
C ASP A 39 25.08 -7.40 -12.04
N ARG A 40 24.19 -6.59 -12.61
CA ARG A 40 24.52 -5.51 -13.55
C ARG A 40 24.11 -4.15 -12.94
N PRO A 41 24.70 -3.73 -11.80
CA PRO A 41 24.29 -2.50 -11.12
C PRO A 41 24.44 -1.29 -12.04
N GLU A 42 25.51 -1.21 -12.84
CA GLU A 42 25.72 -0.07 -13.74
C GLU A 42 24.73 -0.08 -14.91
N LEU A 43 24.29 -1.25 -15.41
CA LEU A 43 23.16 -1.31 -16.34
C LEU A 43 21.87 -0.81 -15.69
N ILE A 44 21.58 -1.20 -14.45
CA ILE A 44 20.35 -0.80 -13.74
C ILE A 44 20.32 0.71 -13.54
N GLU A 45 21.43 1.31 -13.09
CA GLU A 45 21.53 2.77 -12.96
C GLU A 45 21.52 3.49 -14.31
N CYS A 46 22.12 2.91 -15.36
CA CYS A 46 22.00 3.42 -16.73
C CYS A 46 20.53 3.45 -17.19
N LEU A 47 19.80 2.35 -16.99
CA LEU A 47 18.39 2.23 -17.35
C LEU A 47 17.49 3.17 -16.55
N LYS A 48 17.81 3.49 -15.29
CA LYS A 48 17.11 4.53 -14.51
C LYS A 48 17.44 5.95 -14.97
N TYR A 49 18.68 6.19 -15.39
CA TYR A 49 19.16 7.52 -15.77
C TYR A 49 18.61 8.02 -17.13
N LEU A 50 18.32 7.09 -18.05
CA LEU A 50 17.78 7.39 -19.38
C LEU A 50 16.38 8.03 -19.33
N ARG A 51 16.19 9.06 -20.15
CA ARG A 51 14.94 9.82 -20.31
C ARG A 51 14.40 9.69 -21.74
N GLU A 52 13.13 10.02 -21.94
CA GLU A 52 12.54 10.10 -23.28
C GLU A 52 13.40 10.99 -24.21
N GLY A 53 13.60 10.53 -25.46
CA GLY A 53 14.49 11.18 -26.42
C GLY A 53 15.97 10.81 -26.30
N ASP A 54 16.43 10.21 -25.20
CA ASP A 54 17.77 9.63 -25.14
C ASP A 54 17.92 8.46 -26.14
N THR A 55 19.17 8.10 -26.44
CA THR A 55 19.51 6.82 -27.07
C THR A 55 20.51 6.07 -26.22
N LEU A 56 20.24 4.80 -25.91
CA LEU A 56 21.20 3.87 -25.31
C LEU A 56 22.05 3.23 -26.40
N VAL A 57 23.37 3.43 -26.32
CA VAL A 57 24.36 2.87 -27.24
C VAL A 57 25.16 1.76 -26.52
N VAL A 58 25.29 0.60 -27.15
CA VAL A 58 26.08 -0.53 -26.64
C VAL A 58 27.10 -1.02 -27.69
N PRO A 59 28.26 -1.56 -27.28
CA PRO A 59 29.25 -2.08 -28.24
C PRO A 59 28.71 -3.24 -29.08
N SER A 60 27.98 -4.16 -28.46
CA SER A 60 27.37 -5.34 -29.09
C SER A 60 26.26 -5.90 -28.20
N LEU A 61 25.33 -6.67 -28.77
CA LEU A 61 24.15 -7.19 -28.06
C LEU A 61 24.50 -8.09 -26.86
N ASP A 62 25.58 -8.87 -26.96
CA ASP A 62 26.07 -9.76 -25.89
C ASP A 62 26.68 -9.00 -24.69
N ARG A 63 26.99 -7.70 -24.84
CA ARG A 63 27.39 -6.85 -23.71
C ARG A 63 26.19 -6.35 -22.93
N LEU A 64 25.08 -6.04 -23.61
CA LEU A 64 23.82 -5.66 -23.01
C LEU A 64 23.15 -6.83 -22.28
N ALA A 65 22.90 -7.92 -23.00
CA ALA A 65 22.00 -8.99 -22.58
C ALA A 65 22.70 -10.33 -22.29
N ARG A 66 22.08 -11.15 -21.45
CA ARG A 66 22.51 -12.53 -21.14
C ARG A 66 21.76 -13.59 -21.97
N SER A 67 20.61 -13.23 -22.53
CA SER A 67 19.78 -14.10 -23.39
C SER A 67 18.99 -13.23 -24.38
N LEU A 68 18.39 -13.85 -25.40
CA LEU A 68 17.49 -13.16 -26.32
C LEU A 68 16.28 -12.57 -25.59
N GLN A 69 15.70 -13.29 -24.62
CA GLN A 69 14.58 -12.80 -23.81
C GLN A 69 14.94 -11.55 -22.99
N ASP A 70 16.14 -11.53 -22.38
CA ASP A 70 16.67 -10.38 -21.63
C ASP A 70 16.91 -9.17 -22.56
N LEU A 71 17.45 -9.40 -23.77
CA LEU A 71 17.60 -8.35 -24.79
C LEU A 71 16.26 -7.74 -25.19
N ILE A 72 15.26 -8.57 -25.49
CA ILE A 72 13.95 -8.08 -25.94
C ILE A 72 13.25 -7.34 -24.80
N THR A 73 13.33 -7.86 -23.56
CA THR A 73 12.75 -7.21 -22.38
C THR A 73 13.31 -5.80 -22.18
N ILE A 74 14.64 -5.65 -22.21
CA ILE A 74 15.30 -4.33 -22.09
C ILE A 74 14.89 -3.41 -23.24
N THR A 75 14.95 -3.89 -24.48
CA THR A 75 14.71 -3.03 -25.65
C THR A 75 13.23 -2.61 -25.76
N VAL A 76 12.30 -3.46 -25.31
CA VAL A 76 10.86 -3.14 -25.21
C VAL A 76 10.58 -2.10 -24.12
N ASP A 77 11.25 -2.17 -22.97
CA ASP A 77 11.17 -1.11 -21.94
C ASP A 77 11.64 0.24 -22.50
N LEU A 78 12.83 0.27 -23.12
CA LEU A 78 13.39 1.47 -23.74
C LEU A 78 12.41 2.10 -24.74
N ARG A 79 11.84 1.29 -25.65
CA ARG A 79 10.88 1.79 -26.63
C ARG A 79 9.60 2.33 -25.98
N LYS A 80 9.06 1.67 -24.96
CA LYS A 80 7.86 2.14 -24.23
C LYS A 80 8.08 3.50 -23.57
N ARG A 81 9.32 3.81 -23.21
CA ARG A 81 9.75 5.06 -22.58
C ARG A 81 10.24 6.12 -23.59
N GLY A 82 10.05 5.90 -24.90
CA GLY A 82 10.53 6.80 -25.95
C GLY A 82 12.06 6.91 -26.04
N ILE A 83 12.79 5.90 -25.58
CA ILE A 83 14.26 5.84 -25.61
C ILE A 83 14.71 5.03 -26.84
N GLY A 84 15.61 5.62 -27.63
CA GLY A 84 16.28 4.94 -28.74
C GLY A 84 17.28 3.88 -28.26
N PHE A 85 17.55 2.89 -29.11
CA PHE A 85 18.54 1.84 -28.85
C PHE A 85 19.45 1.63 -30.06
N LYS A 86 20.76 1.56 -29.81
CA LYS A 86 21.78 1.37 -30.85
C LYS A 86 22.83 0.34 -30.41
N SER A 87 23.12 -0.63 -31.27
CA SER A 87 24.25 -1.55 -31.13
C SER A 87 25.30 -1.28 -32.21
N LEU A 88 26.56 -1.09 -31.80
CA LEU A 88 27.62 -0.70 -32.72
C LEU A 88 28.09 -1.85 -33.63
N HIS A 89 28.23 -3.05 -33.09
CA HIS A 89 28.74 -4.22 -33.82
C HIS A 89 27.73 -4.76 -34.84
N GLU A 90 26.46 -4.88 -34.44
CA GLU A 90 25.38 -5.36 -35.31
C GLU A 90 24.79 -4.27 -36.22
N ASN A 91 25.28 -3.02 -36.11
CA ASN A 91 24.76 -1.83 -36.80
C ASN A 91 23.23 -1.67 -36.68
N LEU A 92 22.67 -2.06 -35.54
CA LEU A 92 21.24 -2.01 -35.26
C LEU A 92 20.91 -0.67 -34.60
N ASP A 93 19.98 0.10 -35.17
CA ASP A 93 19.60 1.41 -34.64
C ASP A 93 18.08 1.63 -34.72
N THR A 94 17.39 1.55 -33.59
CA THR A 94 15.92 1.66 -33.51
C THR A 94 15.39 3.08 -33.74
N THR A 95 16.27 4.09 -33.89
CA THR A 95 15.87 5.43 -34.36
C THR A 95 15.65 5.46 -35.87
N THR A 96 16.10 4.46 -36.61
CA THR A 96 15.88 4.31 -38.06
C THR A 96 14.60 3.51 -38.37
N SER A 97 14.04 3.68 -39.56
CA SER A 97 12.89 2.89 -40.03
C SER A 97 13.19 1.38 -40.10
N GLY A 98 14.37 1.01 -40.61
CA GLY A 98 14.81 -0.39 -40.67
C GLY A 98 15.01 -1.01 -39.28
N GLY A 99 15.65 -0.31 -38.35
CA GLY A 99 15.82 -0.79 -36.98
C GLY A 99 14.51 -0.88 -36.20
N ARG A 100 13.53 0.01 -36.47
CA ARG A 100 12.16 -0.15 -35.93
C ARG A 100 11.48 -1.43 -36.43
N LEU A 101 11.64 -1.79 -37.69
CA LEU A 101 11.08 -3.03 -38.25
C LEU A 101 11.72 -4.27 -37.59
N VAL A 102 13.05 -4.35 -37.54
CA VAL A 102 13.77 -5.45 -36.88
C VAL A 102 13.35 -5.57 -35.42
N PHE A 103 13.19 -4.45 -34.72
CA PHE A 103 12.66 -4.42 -33.36
C PHE A 103 11.23 -4.97 -33.26
N HIS A 104 10.32 -4.65 -34.20
CA HIS A 104 8.95 -5.17 -34.17
C HIS A 104 8.92 -6.70 -34.30
N VAL A 105 9.78 -7.27 -35.14
CA VAL A 105 9.95 -8.73 -35.27
C VAL A 105 10.41 -9.33 -33.93
N PHE A 106 11.36 -8.70 -33.25
CA PHE A 106 11.80 -9.13 -31.92
C PHE A 106 10.71 -9.03 -30.85
N ALA A 107 9.89 -7.96 -30.86
CA ALA A 107 8.78 -7.82 -29.93
C ALA A 107 7.73 -8.95 -30.10
N ALA A 108 7.30 -9.20 -31.34
CA ALA A 108 6.38 -10.30 -31.66
C ALA A 108 6.96 -11.67 -31.28
N LEU A 109 8.26 -11.89 -31.48
CA LEU A 109 8.93 -13.14 -31.07
C LEU A 109 8.94 -13.32 -29.54
N ALA A 110 9.08 -12.26 -28.75
CA ALA A 110 8.98 -12.38 -27.28
C ALA A 110 7.55 -12.64 -26.79
N GLU A 111 6.53 -12.10 -27.47
CA GLU A 111 5.14 -12.41 -27.19
C GLU A 111 4.86 -13.90 -27.46
N PHE A 112 5.28 -14.41 -28.62
CA PHE A 112 5.19 -15.83 -28.96
C PHE A 112 5.93 -16.74 -27.96
N ILE A 113 7.17 -16.42 -27.58
CA ILE A 113 7.93 -17.19 -26.58
C ILE A 113 7.22 -17.18 -25.21
N ARG A 114 6.59 -16.06 -24.83
CA ARG A 114 5.82 -15.95 -23.59
C ARG A 114 4.56 -16.84 -23.63
N GLU A 115 3.86 -16.87 -24.75
CA GLU A 115 2.70 -17.73 -24.95
C GLU A 115 3.08 -19.21 -24.85
N LEU A 116 4.16 -19.64 -25.52
CA LEU A 116 4.69 -21.00 -25.39
C LEU A 116 5.05 -21.37 -23.94
N ILE A 117 5.64 -20.46 -23.16
CA ILE A 117 5.94 -20.72 -21.75
C ILE A 117 4.64 -20.92 -20.95
N ILE A 118 3.60 -20.14 -21.22
CA ILE A 118 2.28 -20.27 -20.56
C ILE A 118 1.62 -21.60 -20.94
N GLU A 119 1.66 -21.98 -22.22
CA GLU A 119 1.11 -23.23 -22.75
C GLU A 119 1.80 -24.45 -22.14
N ASN A 120 3.13 -24.55 -22.25
CA ASN A 120 3.92 -25.62 -21.62
C ASN A 120 3.68 -25.72 -20.10
N THR A 121 3.49 -24.59 -19.42
CA THR A 121 3.18 -24.58 -17.98
C THR A 121 1.79 -25.16 -17.71
N ARG A 122 0.78 -24.82 -18.53
CA ARG A 122 -0.58 -25.37 -18.42
C ARG A 122 -0.59 -26.87 -18.67
N GLU A 123 0.11 -27.34 -19.70
CA GLU A 123 0.27 -28.77 -20.00
C GLU A 123 0.95 -29.52 -18.84
N GLY A 124 2.07 -28.99 -18.33
CA GLY A 124 2.77 -29.57 -17.18
C GLY A 124 1.91 -29.67 -15.92
N VAL A 125 1.11 -28.64 -15.64
CA VAL A 125 0.14 -28.62 -14.53
C VAL A 125 -1.01 -29.61 -14.76
N ALA A 126 -1.54 -29.69 -15.99
CA ALA A 126 -2.59 -30.65 -16.34
C ALA A 126 -2.09 -32.10 -16.21
N ALA A 127 -0.89 -32.39 -16.69
CA ALA A 127 -0.25 -33.70 -16.56
C ALA A 127 0.07 -34.05 -15.09
N ALA A 128 0.51 -33.09 -14.28
CA ALA A 128 0.69 -33.29 -12.84
C ALA A 128 -0.64 -33.61 -12.12
N LYS A 129 -1.71 -32.90 -12.48
CA LYS A 129 -3.07 -33.16 -11.97
C LYS A 129 -3.58 -34.55 -12.39
N ALA A 130 -3.33 -34.96 -13.63
CA ALA A 130 -3.70 -36.30 -14.13
C ALA A 130 -2.94 -37.43 -13.43
N ARG A 131 -1.70 -37.19 -13.01
CA ARG A 131 -0.91 -38.10 -12.14
C ARG A 131 -1.31 -38.06 -10.66
N GLY A 132 -2.37 -37.34 -10.29
CA GLY A 132 -2.82 -37.21 -8.90
C GLY A 132 -1.90 -36.38 -7.99
N GLN A 133 -0.93 -35.65 -8.55
CA GLN A 133 0.03 -34.87 -7.78
C GLN A 133 -0.67 -33.64 -7.15
N ARG A 134 -0.57 -33.46 -5.83
CA ARG A 134 -1.18 -32.31 -5.16
C ARG A 134 -0.48 -31.01 -5.57
N LEU A 135 -1.21 -30.17 -6.31
CA LEU A 135 -0.81 -28.84 -6.71
C LEU A 135 -1.18 -27.79 -5.64
N GLY A 136 -0.40 -26.71 -5.55
CA GLY A 136 -0.66 -25.59 -4.66
C GLY A 136 -0.09 -25.73 -3.24
N ARG A 137 -0.41 -24.75 -2.37
CA ARG A 137 0.08 -24.71 -0.98
C ARG A 137 -0.45 -25.92 -0.19
N PRO A 138 0.36 -26.58 0.66
CA PRO A 138 -0.11 -27.61 1.58
C PRO A 138 -1.31 -27.16 2.44
N LYS A 139 -2.18 -28.12 2.81
CA LYS A 139 -3.19 -27.93 3.87
C LYS A 139 -2.48 -27.36 5.12
N ALA A 140 -3.07 -26.36 5.74
CA ALA A 140 -2.49 -25.66 6.89
C ALA A 140 -2.74 -26.37 8.24
N MET A 141 -3.67 -27.33 8.26
CA MET A 141 -3.91 -28.26 9.37
C MET A 141 -4.10 -29.67 8.82
N THR A 142 -3.64 -30.69 9.56
CA THR A 142 -3.98 -32.10 9.32
C THR A 142 -5.38 -32.41 9.85
N GLU A 143 -5.95 -33.55 9.45
CA GLU A 143 -7.26 -34.00 9.96
C GLU A 143 -7.19 -34.34 11.47
N GLU A 144 -6.03 -34.79 11.96
CA GLU A 144 -5.74 -34.97 13.39
C GLU A 144 -5.70 -33.64 14.15
N GLN A 145 -5.10 -32.57 13.57
CA GLN A 145 -5.11 -31.25 14.20
C GLN A 145 -6.53 -30.65 14.22
N VAL A 146 -7.37 -30.96 13.24
CA VAL A 146 -8.78 -30.55 13.22
C VAL A 146 -9.59 -31.31 14.27
N SER A 147 -9.44 -32.63 14.38
CA SER A 147 -10.14 -33.41 15.42
C SER A 147 -9.67 -33.05 16.83
N HIS A 148 -8.38 -32.78 17.03
CA HIS A 148 -7.85 -32.30 18.29
C HIS A 148 -8.37 -30.88 18.64
N ALA A 149 -8.50 -30.00 17.66
CA ALA A 149 -9.15 -28.69 17.85
C ALA A 149 -10.60 -28.85 18.33
N VAL A 150 -11.39 -29.72 17.69
CA VAL A 150 -12.78 -30.01 18.07
C VAL A 150 -12.87 -30.60 19.49
N ALA A 151 -12.00 -31.55 19.83
CA ALA A 151 -11.95 -32.14 21.17
C ALA A 151 -11.59 -31.10 22.26
N LEU A 152 -10.69 -30.16 21.97
CA LEU A 152 -10.35 -29.06 22.88
C LEU A 152 -11.52 -28.09 23.08
N LEU A 153 -12.36 -27.85 22.05
CA LEU A 153 -13.55 -27.00 22.18
C LEU A 153 -14.62 -27.58 23.11
N SER A 154 -14.67 -28.90 23.29
CA SER A 154 -15.55 -29.55 24.27
C SER A 154 -15.15 -29.23 25.73
N GLN A 155 -14.00 -28.58 25.97
CA GLN A 155 -13.55 -28.21 27.31
C GLN A 155 -14.01 -26.78 27.67
N PRO A 156 -14.75 -26.57 28.79
CA PRO A 156 -15.35 -25.27 29.14
C PRO A 156 -14.39 -24.07 29.32
N LYS A 157 -13.06 -24.30 29.34
CA LYS A 157 -12.03 -23.27 29.55
C LYS A 157 -11.16 -23.00 28.32
N ALA A 158 -11.35 -23.71 27.21
CA ALA A 158 -10.48 -23.59 26.04
C ALA A 158 -10.89 -22.41 25.14
N SER A 159 -10.08 -21.35 25.13
CA SER A 159 -10.32 -20.22 24.21
C SER A 159 -9.80 -20.54 22.80
N ALA A 160 -10.51 -20.06 21.77
CA ALA A 160 -10.07 -20.18 20.38
C ALA A 160 -8.69 -19.53 20.09
N LYS A 161 -8.24 -18.62 20.96
CA LYS A 161 -6.86 -18.08 20.93
C LYS A 161 -5.86 -19.14 21.41
N ALA A 162 -6.08 -19.73 22.58
CA ALA A 162 -5.20 -20.74 23.17
C ALA A 162 -5.11 -22.00 22.30
N ILE A 163 -6.23 -22.44 21.70
CA ILE A 163 -6.24 -23.59 20.77
C ILE A 163 -5.41 -23.29 19.51
N ALA A 164 -5.51 -22.08 18.95
CA ALA A 164 -4.73 -21.68 17.77
C ALA A 164 -3.22 -21.62 18.09
N GLU A 165 -2.85 -21.06 19.23
CA GLU A 165 -1.47 -20.99 19.73
C GLU A 165 -0.89 -22.39 19.98
N LEU A 166 -1.64 -23.28 20.64
CA LEU A 166 -1.23 -24.66 20.92
C LEU A 166 -1.06 -25.51 19.66
N LEU A 167 -1.89 -25.30 18.63
CA LEU A 167 -1.80 -26.00 17.34
C LEU A 167 -0.81 -25.33 16.36
N GLY A 168 -0.16 -24.22 16.74
CA GLY A 168 0.81 -23.51 15.90
C GLY A 168 0.20 -22.84 14.66
N VAL A 169 -1.10 -22.54 14.67
CA VAL A 169 -1.83 -21.97 13.53
C VAL A 169 -2.44 -20.61 13.84
N SER A 170 -2.71 -19.80 12.81
CA SER A 170 -3.39 -18.53 13.02
C SER A 170 -4.86 -18.76 13.42
N ARG A 171 -5.45 -17.83 14.19
CA ARG A 171 -6.89 -17.89 14.53
C ARG A 171 -7.78 -17.96 13.29
N SER A 172 -7.44 -17.25 12.21
CA SER A 172 -8.19 -17.32 10.95
C SER A 172 -8.06 -18.68 10.25
N THR A 173 -6.90 -19.34 10.32
CA THR A 173 -6.73 -20.73 9.90
C THR A 173 -7.63 -21.66 10.72
N LEU A 174 -7.66 -21.51 12.04
CA LEU A 174 -8.49 -22.33 12.93
C LEU A 174 -9.99 -22.17 12.61
N TYR A 175 -10.49 -20.94 12.48
CA TYR A 175 -11.88 -20.68 12.09
C TYR A 175 -12.23 -21.20 10.68
N ALA A 176 -11.27 -21.24 9.76
CA ALA A 176 -11.49 -21.73 8.40
C ALA A 176 -11.53 -23.27 8.30
N TYR A 177 -10.85 -23.98 9.20
CA TYR A 177 -10.81 -25.45 9.23
C TYR A 177 -11.81 -26.06 10.21
N VAL A 178 -12.29 -25.29 11.20
CA VAL A 178 -13.27 -25.74 12.21
C VAL A 178 -14.54 -24.90 12.11
N PRO A 179 -15.54 -25.29 11.28
CA PRO A 179 -16.74 -24.48 11.07
C PRO A 179 -17.62 -24.36 12.32
N GLU A 180 -17.53 -25.31 13.26
CA GLU A 180 -18.18 -25.24 14.57
C GLU A 180 -17.75 -23.99 15.36
N LEU A 181 -16.48 -23.57 15.25
CA LEU A 181 -15.99 -22.33 15.87
C LEU A 181 -16.62 -21.08 15.23
N ALA A 182 -16.88 -21.11 13.92
CA ALA A 182 -17.60 -20.04 13.24
C ALA A 182 -19.08 -20.00 13.64
N ALA A 183 -19.72 -21.18 13.78
CA ALA A 183 -21.10 -21.30 14.25
C ALA A 183 -21.27 -20.87 15.70
N ILE A 184 -20.40 -21.30 16.62
CA ILE A 184 -20.38 -20.88 18.03
C ILE A 184 -20.14 -19.37 18.12
N ARG A 185 -19.21 -18.81 17.34
CA ARG A 185 -18.99 -17.35 17.29
C ARG A 185 -20.20 -16.60 16.73
N ALA A 186 -20.87 -17.13 15.71
CA ALA A 186 -22.08 -16.52 15.14
C ALA A 186 -23.25 -16.59 16.12
N ALA A 187 -23.44 -17.71 16.83
CA ALA A 187 -24.44 -17.89 17.87
C ALA A 187 -24.17 -16.96 19.06
N ALA A 188 -22.93 -16.90 19.55
CA ALA A 188 -22.53 -15.99 20.62
C ALA A 188 -22.69 -14.51 20.19
N ALA A 189 -22.36 -14.15 18.96
CA ALA A 189 -22.60 -12.79 18.44
C ALA A 189 -24.10 -12.48 18.32
N LYS A 190 -24.94 -13.46 17.97
CA LYS A 190 -26.40 -13.33 17.86
C LYS A 190 -27.07 -13.28 19.24
N GLN A 191 -26.55 -14.00 20.23
CA GLN A 191 -26.93 -13.89 21.64
C GLN A 191 -26.50 -12.53 22.19
N THR A 192 -25.24 -12.13 22.04
CA THR A 192 -24.77 -10.79 22.45
C THR A 192 -25.59 -9.67 21.79
N ALA A 193 -26.01 -9.82 20.52
CA ALA A 193 -26.87 -8.85 19.84
C ALA A 193 -28.34 -8.87 20.28
N ALA A 194 -28.84 -9.99 20.82
CA ALA A 194 -30.20 -10.11 21.38
C ALA A 194 -30.26 -9.83 22.89
N GLU A 195 -29.12 -9.92 23.57
CA GLU A 195 -28.91 -9.73 25.01
C GLU A 195 -28.34 -8.33 25.32
N VAL A 196 -27.96 -7.55 24.28
CA VAL A 196 -27.96 -6.08 24.36
C VAL A 196 -29.41 -5.65 24.61
N PRO A 197 -29.73 -5.08 25.77
CA PRO A 197 -31.11 -4.70 26.08
C PRO A 197 -31.58 -3.58 25.13
N ALA A 198 -32.85 -3.65 24.71
CA ALA A 198 -33.50 -2.64 23.88
C ALA A 198 -33.57 -1.24 24.53
N GLN A 199 -33.20 -1.14 25.81
CA GLN A 199 -32.85 0.10 26.50
C GLN A 199 -31.45 -0.07 27.08
N ARG A 200 -30.49 0.76 26.63
CA ARG A 200 -29.21 0.89 27.33
C ARG A 200 -29.48 1.38 28.76
N PRO A 201 -28.91 0.77 29.81
CA PRO A 201 -29.01 1.34 31.15
C PRO A 201 -28.35 2.72 31.18
N ALA A 202 -28.93 3.64 31.94
CA ALA A 202 -28.30 4.94 32.18
C ALA A 202 -26.93 4.75 32.83
N LEU A 203 -25.94 5.51 32.38
CA LEU A 203 -24.54 5.33 32.74
C LEU A 203 -24.31 5.66 34.22
N THR A 204 -24.20 4.62 35.04
CA THR A 204 -23.66 4.75 36.40
C THR A 204 -22.15 4.95 36.31
N ARG A 205 -21.67 6.01 36.96
CA ARG A 205 -20.29 6.50 36.86
C ARG A 205 -19.32 5.54 37.57
N GLU A 206 -18.59 4.72 36.82
CA GLU A 206 -17.30 4.17 37.27
C GLU A 206 -16.13 4.80 36.50
N PRO A 207 -15.03 5.25 37.16
CA PRO A 207 -14.08 6.19 36.55
C PRO A 207 -13.14 5.61 35.50
N GLU A 208 -13.15 4.30 35.22
CA GLU A 208 -12.15 3.65 34.33
C GLU A 208 -12.70 3.30 32.93
N ALA A 209 -13.99 3.49 32.67
CA ALA A 209 -14.64 3.15 31.38
C ALA A 209 -14.89 4.36 30.44
N TRP A 210 -14.44 5.55 30.83
CA TRP A 210 -14.81 6.87 30.27
C TRP A 210 -14.59 7.07 28.76
N TRP A 211 -13.66 6.36 28.12
CA TRP A 211 -13.31 6.54 26.71
C TRP A 211 -14.27 5.91 25.66
N GLN A 212 -15.31 5.16 26.05
CA GLN A 212 -16.20 4.50 25.08
C GLN A 212 -17.48 5.28 24.72
N LEU A 213 -17.77 6.38 25.41
CA LEU A 213 -19.07 7.07 25.39
C LEU A 213 -18.91 8.60 25.36
N ALA A 214 -18.08 9.10 24.45
CA ALA A 214 -17.90 10.53 24.27
C ALA A 214 -19.13 11.17 23.61
N GLU A 215 -20.03 11.75 24.42
CA GLU A 215 -21.19 12.51 23.96
C GLU A 215 -20.77 13.96 23.69
N PHE A 216 -20.42 14.24 22.44
CA PHE A 216 -20.13 15.60 21.97
C PHE A 216 -21.42 16.41 21.85
N THR A 217 -21.43 17.63 22.38
CA THR A 217 -22.55 18.56 22.34
C THR A 217 -22.19 19.75 21.45
N LEU A 218 -22.94 19.94 20.38
CA LEU A 218 -22.85 21.13 19.52
C LEU A 218 -23.77 22.22 20.09
N ASN A 219 -23.19 23.37 20.43
CA ASN A 219 -23.88 24.55 20.94
C ASN A 219 -23.66 25.73 19.99
N HIS A 220 -24.48 26.78 20.11
CA HIS A 220 -24.27 28.05 19.42
C HIS A 220 -24.33 29.21 20.42
N SER A 221 -23.34 30.09 20.38
CA SER A 221 -23.20 31.28 21.21
C SER A 221 -23.14 32.54 20.35
N ALA A 222 -23.81 33.61 20.78
CA ALA A 222 -23.74 34.92 20.12
C ALA A 222 -22.37 35.61 20.29
N THR A 223 -21.48 35.06 21.10
CA THR A 223 -20.12 35.58 21.34
C THR A 223 -19.04 34.78 20.61
N TYR A 224 -19.24 33.47 20.43
CA TYR A 224 -18.21 32.50 20.00
C TYR A 224 -18.71 31.52 18.92
N GLY A 225 -19.79 31.87 18.20
CA GLY A 225 -20.30 31.08 17.08
C GLY A 225 -20.76 29.66 17.46
N TRP A 226 -20.57 28.71 16.53
CA TRP A 226 -20.85 27.30 16.75
C TRP A 226 -19.68 26.62 17.45
N GLN A 227 -19.94 26.08 18.65
CA GLN A 227 -18.94 25.48 19.53
C GLN A 227 -19.24 23.99 19.75
N LEU A 228 -18.25 23.13 19.50
CA LEU A 228 -18.33 21.70 19.84
C LEU A 228 -17.67 21.47 21.21
N THR A 229 -18.41 20.88 22.16
CA THR A 229 -18.01 20.75 23.58
C THR A 229 -18.26 19.35 24.12
N HIS A 230 -17.62 18.97 25.24
CA HIS A 230 -17.74 17.62 25.82
C HIS A 230 -17.68 17.62 27.35
N GLN A 231 -18.71 17.09 28.03
CA GLN A 231 -18.95 17.26 29.47
C GLN A 231 -17.86 16.71 30.43
N LEU A 232 -16.98 15.81 29.97
CA LEU A 232 -15.91 15.22 30.79
C LEU A 232 -14.50 15.65 30.35
N TYR A 233 -14.39 16.66 29.49
CA TYR A 233 -13.12 17.31 29.15
C TYR A 233 -13.21 18.79 29.57
N PRO A 234 -12.95 19.12 30.86
CA PRO A 234 -12.31 20.38 31.15
C PRO A 234 -10.89 20.30 30.56
N ALA A 235 -10.46 21.35 29.88
CA ALA A 235 -9.28 21.30 29.05
C ALA A 235 -8.18 22.18 29.65
N ASN A 236 -7.11 21.53 30.12
CA ASN A 236 -5.74 22.01 30.31
C ASN A 236 -4.98 21.00 31.20
N PRO A 237 -3.64 21.02 31.27
CA PRO A 237 -2.65 21.44 30.27
C PRO A 237 -1.68 20.29 29.93
N GLY A 238 -1.39 20.03 28.64
CA GLY A 238 -0.32 19.05 28.31
C GLY A 238 -0.30 18.33 26.95
N HIS A 239 -1.16 18.69 25.98
CA HIS A 239 -1.33 18.02 24.67
C HIS A 239 -1.86 16.56 24.73
N PRO A 240 -2.38 15.98 23.63
CA PRO A 240 -2.47 16.46 22.23
C PRO A 240 -3.95 16.60 21.72
N ILE A 241 -4.35 17.13 20.55
CA ILE A 241 -3.84 17.98 19.43
C ILE A 241 -4.70 17.66 18.16
N PRO A 242 -4.80 18.53 17.13
CA PRO A 242 -5.37 18.25 15.80
C PRO A 242 -4.81 17.04 15.01
N VAL A 243 -5.53 16.70 13.93
CA VAL A 243 -5.61 15.32 13.39
C VAL A 243 -4.35 14.79 12.67
N GLU A 244 -3.37 15.61 12.34
CA GLU A 244 -2.33 15.25 11.35
C GLU A 244 -1.06 14.57 11.91
N ASN A 245 -0.66 14.83 13.16
CA ASN A 245 0.65 14.39 13.69
C ASN A 245 0.63 13.16 14.64
N TYR A 246 -0.43 12.34 14.61
CA TYR A 246 -0.55 11.19 15.55
C TYR A 246 0.18 9.91 15.10
N PRO A 247 0.91 9.24 16.01
CA PRO A 247 1.47 7.91 15.73
C PRO A 247 0.36 6.85 15.58
N ALA A 248 0.60 5.88 14.69
CA ALA A 248 -0.34 4.85 14.29
C ALA A 248 -0.60 3.78 15.37
N GLY A 249 -1.25 4.17 16.48
CA GLY A 249 -1.55 3.29 17.62
C GLY A 249 -3.03 3.26 18.03
N ASN A 250 -3.67 4.43 18.20
CA ASN A 250 -5.00 4.52 18.82
C ASN A 250 -6.12 4.92 17.84
N SER A 251 -6.34 4.09 16.82
CA SER A 251 -7.22 4.37 15.68
C SER A 251 -8.73 4.46 15.99
N ARG A 252 -9.17 4.18 17.23
CA ARG A 252 -10.58 4.21 17.62
C ARG A 252 -11.01 5.61 18.08
N LEU A 253 -10.20 6.28 18.90
CA LEU A 253 -10.47 7.64 19.37
C LEU A 253 -10.47 8.65 18.21
N ARG A 254 -9.45 8.60 17.35
CA ARG A 254 -9.34 9.44 16.13
C ARG A 254 -10.56 9.30 15.21
N ARG A 255 -11.15 8.10 15.10
CA ARG A 255 -12.38 7.89 14.31
C ARG A 255 -13.61 8.52 14.93
N ASN A 256 -13.73 8.50 16.26
CA ASN A 256 -14.89 9.08 16.95
C ASN A 256 -14.90 10.61 16.83
N ILE A 257 -13.74 11.26 17.00
CA ILE A 257 -13.60 12.73 16.87
C ILE A 257 -13.92 13.18 15.44
N VAL A 258 -13.33 12.55 14.43
CA VAL A 258 -13.60 12.85 13.00
C VAL A 258 -15.07 12.63 12.64
N ALA A 259 -15.72 11.59 13.19
CA ALA A 259 -17.14 11.36 12.97
C ALA A 259 -18.03 12.44 13.62
N ALA A 260 -17.66 12.93 14.81
CA ALA A 260 -18.37 14.00 15.50
C ALA A 260 -18.24 15.34 14.76
N GLN A 261 -17.03 15.73 14.35
CA GLN A 261 -16.78 16.95 13.56
C GLN A 261 -17.53 16.91 12.21
N ALA A 262 -17.54 15.76 11.52
CA ALA A 262 -18.28 15.61 10.26
C ALA A 262 -19.80 15.72 10.45
N ALA A 263 -20.36 15.16 11.52
CA ALA A 263 -21.78 15.27 11.84
C ALA A 263 -22.17 16.70 12.23
N ALA A 264 -21.33 17.38 13.03
CA ALA A 264 -21.52 18.78 13.40
C ALA A 264 -21.45 19.71 12.18
N ALA A 265 -20.46 19.53 11.30
CA ALA A 265 -20.32 20.31 10.07
C ALA A 265 -21.56 20.18 9.16
N ALA A 266 -22.07 18.95 8.98
CA ALA A 266 -23.29 18.73 8.20
C ALA A 266 -24.53 19.39 8.82
N ALA A 267 -24.66 19.37 10.16
CA ALA A 267 -25.77 20.04 10.85
C ALA A 267 -25.68 21.58 10.74
N ILE A 268 -24.48 22.16 10.82
CA ILE A 268 -24.28 23.60 10.64
C ILE A 268 -24.55 24.01 9.19
N GLU A 269 -24.13 23.20 8.20
CA GLU A 269 -24.40 23.46 6.78
C GLU A 269 -25.90 23.39 6.45
N ASP A 270 -26.65 22.44 7.02
CA ASP A 270 -28.11 22.35 6.88
C ASP A 270 -28.85 23.53 7.54
N LEU A 271 -28.37 24.00 8.70
CA LEU A 271 -28.98 25.10 9.44
C LEU A 271 -28.63 26.50 8.93
N THR A 272 -27.44 26.69 8.35
CA THR A 272 -26.94 28.01 7.92
C THR A 272 -26.85 28.17 6.41
N GLY A 273 -26.83 27.09 5.63
CA GLY A 273 -26.51 27.09 4.21
C GLY A 273 -25.03 27.30 3.89
N HIS A 274 -24.16 27.43 4.92
CA HIS A 274 -22.73 27.65 4.78
C HIS A 274 -21.94 26.43 5.26
N ARG A 275 -20.95 26.02 4.47
CA ARG A 275 -20.13 24.84 4.77
C ARG A 275 -19.02 25.18 5.76
N VAL A 276 -18.80 24.30 6.74
CA VAL A 276 -17.63 24.34 7.63
C VAL A 276 -16.39 23.91 6.85
N GLN A 277 -15.36 24.76 6.81
CA GLN A 277 -14.07 24.47 6.20
C GLN A 277 -13.10 23.84 7.19
N ASP A 278 -13.01 24.37 8.42
CA ASP A 278 -12.08 23.91 9.45
C ASP A 278 -12.63 24.10 10.87
N TRP A 279 -11.93 23.56 11.87
CA TRP A 279 -12.23 23.70 13.29
C TRP A 279 -10.98 24.14 14.05
N GLU A 280 -10.99 25.36 14.60
CA GLU A 280 -9.89 25.89 15.41
C GLU A 280 -10.13 25.68 16.91
N GLU A 281 -9.06 25.52 17.68
CA GLU A 281 -9.08 25.35 19.14
C GLU A 281 -8.82 26.72 19.79
N GLU A 282 -9.82 27.28 20.46
CA GLU A 282 -9.74 28.53 21.24
C GLU A 282 -9.96 28.24 22.73
N GLU A 283 -9.46 29.09 23.63
CA GLU A 283 -9.70 29.02 25.09
C GLU A 283 -10.77 30.04 25.51
N ASP A 284 -11.69 29.62 26.39
CA ASP A 284 -12.68 30.55 26.97
C ASP A 284 -12.07 31.46 28.05
N ALA A 285 -12.87 32.39 28.58
CA ALA A 285 -12.43 33.33 29.61
C ALA A 285 -12.09 32.69 30.98
N ALA A 286 -12.38 31.41 31.18
CA ALA A 286 -11.97 30.61 32.35
C ALA A 286 -10.69 29.78 32.07
N GLY A 287 -10.20 29.74 30.83
CA GLY A 287 -9.07 28.94 30.40
C GLY A 287 -9.45 27.51 29.99
N GLU A 288 -10.70 27.29 29.58
CA GLU A 288 -11.22 26.00 29.11
C GLU A 288 -11.33 26.01 27.56
N PRO A 289 -10.47 25.26 26.83
CA PRO A 289 -10.57 25.02 25.41
C PRO A 289 -11.94 24.53 24.89
N TYR A 290 -12.33 25.08 23.75
CA TYR A 290 -13.43 24.66 22.90
C TYR A 290 -12.98 24.68 21.43
N TRP A 291 -13.80 24.09 20.54
CA TRP A 291 -13.55 24.13 19.09
C TRP A 291 -14.62 24.98 18.39
N GLU A 292 -14.19 26.07 17.73
CA GLU A 292 -15.04 26.96 16.92
C GLU A 292 -15.05 26.50 15.45
N ALA A 293 -16.22 26.49 14.82
CA ALA A 293 -16.38 26.11 13.41
C ALA A 293 -16.14 27.30 12.46
N PHE A 294 -15.19 27.17 11.53
CA PHE A 294 -14.92 28.19 10.51
C PHE A 294 -15.77 27.96 9.25
N LEU A 295 -16.59 28.96 8.87
CA LEU A 295 -17.53 28.88 7.75
C LEU A 295 -17.03 29.58 6.48
N ASP A 296 -17.46 29.09 5.32
CA ASP A 296 -17.06 29.61 4.00
C ASP A 296 -17.73 30.96 3.66
N GLY A 297 -16.92 32.02 3.54
CA GLY A 297 -17.33 33.38 3.12
C GLY A 297 -16.77 34.53 3.97
N PRO A 298 -16.95 35.81 3.56
CA PRO A 298 -16.41 36.98 4.27
C PRO A 298 -17.19 37.35 5.55
N LEU A 299 -17.86 36.39 6.19
CA LEU A 299 -18.80 36.58 7.29
C LEU A 299 -18.25 36.20 8.67
N HIS A 300 -16.97 35.84 8.78
CA HIS A 300 -16.34 35.50 10.05
C HIS A 300 -16.41 36.64 11.09
N GLU A 301 -16.44 37.92 10.67
CA GLU A 301 -16.65 39.05 11.57
C GLU A 301 -18.13 39.27 12.01
N LEU A 302 -19.11 38.73 11.28
CA LEU A 302 -20.53 38.97 11.54
C LEU A 302 -21.14 38.01 12.57
N ALA A 303 -20.51 36.85 12.81
CA ALA A 303 -20.88 35.95 13.92
C ALA A 303 -20.52 36.52 15.30
N ARG A 304 -19.48 37.37 15.40
CA ARG A 304 -19.02 38.00 16.66
C ARG A 304 -19.70 39.36 16.96
N ARG A 305 -20.64 39.82 16.13
CA ARG A 305 -21.42 41.07 16.32
C ARG A 305 -22.92 40.87 16.03
N GLY A 306 -23.61 40.18 16.94
CA GLY A 306 -25.02 39.81 16.77
C GLY A 306 -25.88 39.86 18.04
N GLY A 307 -25.52 40.68 19.03
CA GLY A 307 -26.41 40.95 20.16
C GLY A 307 -27.29 42.17 19.89
N HIS A 308 -28.56 41.96 19.53
CA HIS A 308 -29.74 42.76 19.89
C HIS A 308 -31.04 42.14 19.35
#